data_AF-A0A3Q8ZQ32-F1
#
_entry.id   AF-A0A3Q8ZQ32-F1
#
_cell.length_a   1.000
_cell.length_b   1.000
_cell.length_c   1.000
_cell.angle_alpha   90.00
_cell.angle_beta   90.00
_cell.angle_gamma   90.00
#
_symmetry.space_group_name_H-M   'P 1'
#
loop_
_entity.id
_entity.type
_entity.pdbx_description
1 polymer ?
#
loop_
_entity_poly.entity_id
_entity_poly.type
_entity_poly.pdbx_seq_one_letter_code
_entity_poly.pdbx_strand_id
1 'polypeptide(L)' 'MIFDNLVTRARTNIAKRRQYNRLVAEIDSFSSRDLADMRADRSEMLYQIHKQIYG' A
#
# COMPACT_ATOMS: atom_id res chain seq x y z
N MET A 1 -3.73 -25.82 16.58
CA MET A 1 -2.80 -24.78 17.11
C MET A 1 -1.59 -24.45 16.22
N ILE A 2 -1.21 -25.27 15.22
CA ILE A 2 -0.23 -24.84 14.18
C ILE A 2 -0.95 -24.23 12.95
N PHE A 3 -2.06 -24.84 12.53
CA PHE A 3 -2.90 -24.34 11.42
C PHE A 3 -3.45 -22.93 11.67
N ASP A 4 -3.86 -22.61 12.91
CA ASP A 4 -4.35 -21.28 13.30
C ASP A 4 -3.31 -20.18 13.05
N ASN A 5 -2.04 -20.44 13.37
CA ASN A 5 -0.96 -19.48 13.18
C ASN A 5 -0.64 -19.27 11.69
N LEU A 6 -0.72 -20.32 10.86
CA LEU A 6 -0.54 -20.21 9.41
C LEU A 6 -1.68 -19.44 8.74
N VAL A 7 -2.93 -19.74 9.11
CA VAL A 7 -4.11 -19.03 8.60
C VAL A 7 -4.08 -17.56 9.01
N THR A 8 -3.69 -17.27 10.25
CA THR A 8 -3.58 -15.89 10.75
C THR A 8 -2.50 -15.11 10.00
N ARG A 9 -1.31 -15.70 9.79
CA ARG A 9 -0.24 -15.07 8.97
C ARG A 9 -0.63 -14.91 7.50
N ALA A 10 -1.33 -15.88 6.92
CA ALA A 10 -1.83 -15.76 5.55
C ALA A 10 -2.86 -14.63 5.44
N ARG A 11 -3.79 -14.52 6.39
CA ARG A 11 -4.77 -13.42 6.45
C ARG A 11 -4.10 -12.06 6.63
N THR A 12 -3.09 -11.94 7.49
CA THR A 12 -2.37 -10.67 7.66
C THR A 12 -1.58 -10.29 6.41
N ASN A 13 -0.95 -11.26 5.72
CA ASN A 13 -0.26 -11.01 4.45
C ASN A 13 -1.22 -10.60 3.32
N ILE A 14 -2.39 -11.25 3.22
CA ILE A 14 -3.42 -10.88 2.24
C ILE A 14 -3.98 -9.49 2.56
N ALA A 15 -4.19 -9.17 3.83
CA ALA A 15 -4.65 -7.85 4.25
C ALA A 15 -3.64 -6.76 3.85
N LYS A 16 -2.34 -6.97 4.11
CA LYS A 16 -1.26 -6.06 3.68
C LYS A 16 -1.26 -5.85 2.17
N ARG A 17 -1.36 -6.93 1.39
CA ARG A 17 -1.38 -6.85 -0.07
C ARG A 17 -2.61 -6.12 -0.60
N ARG A 18 -3.78 -6.37 -0.01
CA ARG A 18 -5.03 -5.67 -0.36
C ARG A 18 -4.94 -4.18 -0.04
N GLN A 19 -4.38 -3.84 1.13
CA GLN A 19 -4.17 -2.45 1.54
C GLN A 19 -3.20 -1.75 0.58
N TYR A 20 -2.07 -2.39 0.26
CA TYR A 20 -1.10 -1.86 -0.70
C TYR A 20 -1.75 -1.58 -2.06
N ASN A 21 -2.43 -2.56 -2.65
CA ASN A 21 -3.08 -2.39 -3.94
C ASN A 21 -4.14 -1.29 -3.94
N ARG A 22 -4.88 -1.13 -2.84
CA ARG A 22 -5.86 -0.05 -2.69
C ARG A 22 -5.19 1.32 -2.72
N LEU A 23 -4.14 1.49 -1.94
CA LEU A 23 -3.42 2.77 -1.85
C LEU A 23 -2.67 3.10 -3.14
N VAL A 24 -2.11 2.09 -3.81
CA VAL A 24 -1.52 2.25 -5.15
C VAL A 24 -2.56 2.75 -6.14
N ALA A 25 -3.76 2.16 -6.15
CA ALA A 25 -4.83 2.60 -7.05
C ALA A 25 -5.28 4.05 -6.75
N GLU A 26 -5.27 4.45 -5.48
CA GLU A 26 -5.57 5.82 -5.05
C GLU A 26 -4.51 6.81 -5.55
N ILE A 27 -3.23 6.49 -5.34
CA ILE A 27 -2.12 7.30 -5.88
C ILE A 27 -2.18 7.40 -7.40
N ASP A 28 -2.49 6.28 -8.07
CA ASP A 28 -2.55 6.23 -9.53
C ASP A 28 -3.71 7.07 -10.08
N SER A 29 -4.80 7.19 -9.29
CA SER A 29 -5.95 8.03 -9.59
C SER A 29 -5.70 9.53 -9.41
N PHE A 30 -4.63 9.94 -8.72
CA PHE A 30 -4.28 11.35 -8.58
C PHE A 30 -3.88 11.96 -9.91
N SER A 31 -4.48 13.10 -10.25
CA SER A 31 -4.11 13.83 -11.45
C SER A 31 -2.75 14.51 -11.29
N SER A 32 -2.10 14.85 -12.40
CA SER A 32 -0.84 15.62 -12.36
C SER A 32 -0.98 16.94 -11.60
N ARG A 33 -2.18 17.52 -11.55
CA ARG A 33 -2.47 18.73 -10.79
C ARG A 33 -2.51 18.46 -9.29
N ASP A 34 -3.19 17.40 -8.84
CA ASP A 34 -3.24 17.04 -7.42
C ASP A 34 -1.83 16.75 -6.89
N LEU A 35 -1.02 16.06 -7.70
CA LEU A 35 0.39 15.80 -7.40
C LEU A 35 1.21 17.09 -7.31
N ALA A 36 0.99 18.03 -8.23
CA ALA A 36 1.66 19.33 -8.23
C ALA A 36 1.24 20.19 -7.03
N ASP A 37 -0.05 20.20 -6.68
CA ASP A 37 -0.61 20.93 -5.55
C ASP A 37 -0.06 20.38 -4.22
N MET A 38 0.12 19.06 -4.11
CA MET A 38 0.77 18.40 -2.98
C MET A 38 2.30 18.52 -2.99
N ARG A 39 2.90 18.99 -4.10
CA ARG A 39 4.34 18.99 -4.36
C ARG A 39 4.97 17.60 -4.15
N ALA A 40 4.23 16.55 -4.52
CA ALA A 40 4.59 15.16 -4.29
C ALA A 40 4.84 14.44 -5.61
N ASP A 41 5.86 13.59 -5.65
CA ASP A 41 6.10 12.71 -6.79
C ASP A 41 5.38 11.36 -6.62
N ARG A 42 4.77 10.87 -7.70
CA ARG A 42 4.03 9.60 -7.69
C ARG A 42 4.92 8.43 -7.25
N SER A 43 6.16 8.38 -7.74
CA SER A 43 7.10 7.31 -7.41
C SER A 43 7.55 7.36 -5.95
N GLU A 44 7.73 8.57 -5.40
CA GLU A 44 8.04 8.75 -3.98
C GLU A 44 6.89 8.28 -3.10
N MET A 45 5.64 8.63 -3.43
CA MET A 45 4.49 8.16 -2.67
C MET A 45 4.35 6.64 -2.70
N LEU A 46 4.52 6.01 -3.86
CA LEU A 46 4.51 4.55 -3.97
C LEU A 46 5.59 3.91 -3.08
N TYR A 47 6.79 4.50 -3.07
CA TYR A 47 7.89 4.06 -2.22
C TYR A 47 7.56 4.18 -0.72
N GLN A 48 7.01 5.32 -0.29
CA GLN A 48 6.63 5.53 1.11
C GLN A 48 5.52 4.56 1.55
N ILE A 49 4.53 4.29 0.70
CA ILE A 49 3.46 3.33 1.00
C ILE A 49 3.99 1.90 1.08
N HIS A 50 4.89 1.52 0.18
CA HIS A 50 5.57 0.22 0.26
C HIS A 50 6.29 0.06 1.60
N LYS A 51 7.09 1.07 1.98
CA LYS A 51 7.82 1.12 3.25
C LYS A 51 6.88 1.08 4.46
N GLN A 52 5.76 1.80 4.43
CA GLN A 52 4.80 1.81 5.54
C GLN A 52 4.14 0.45 5.78
N ILE A 53 3.85 -0.32 4.73
CA ILE A 53 3.14 -1.61 4.83
C ILE A 53 4.10 -2.77 5.11
N TYR A 54 5.28 -2.74 4.50
CA TYR A 54 6.24 -3.85 4.53
C TYR A 54 7.40 -3.63 5.49
N GLY A 55 7.69 -2.38 5.87
CA GLY A 55 8.81 -2.00 6.74
C GLY A 55 10.07 -1.69 5.94
#